data_AF-A0A930DEM6-F1
#
_entry.id   AF-A0A930DEM6-F1
#
_cell.length_a   1.000
_cell.length_b   1.000
_cell.length_c   1.000
_cell.angle_alpha   90.00
_cell.angle_beta   90.00
_cell.angle_gamma   90.00
#
_symmetry.space_group_name_H-M   'P 1'
#
loop_
_entity.id
_entity.type
_entity.pdbx_description
1 polymer ?
#
loop_
_entity_poly.entity_id
_entity_poly.type
_entity_poly.pdbx_seq_one_letter_code
_entity_poly.pdbx_strand_id
1 'polypeptide(L)'
;AMSGLEEDIVGDIRAAFVGLGYQPSHIHIISKEESFIYFVLSLKKDIWNNKVGMYDLSDVSLTYYEMLVNRNSRKLLVNAESENMDEAFNLQILNNPSGAKLADKILTSVAEKVMDKKKFSSIFLTGQVFAEHEWADGFISYLCSRGKVYLDTNIFAKGAAFKGVDLASENSIYNLTAICEGRLRSDVYINVENNGKDGKIYLAKAGDFWDEPDTELLMIPDEKEVIDISVAGIDGKVKKNIPIVLDFLPKRPIKTRRFYFRTKFLDDKIMNVEIEDAGFGDMYPPTDVKRNIEVNIWD
;
A
#
# COMPACT_ATOMS: atom_id res chain seq x y z
N ALA A 1 -7.44 -0.76 -4.68
CA ALA A 1 -7.83 -0.10 -5.95
C ALA A 1 -8.16 1.36 -5.68
N MET A 2 -7.22 2.25 -6.01
CA MET A 2 -7.61 3.66 -6.15
C MET A 2 -8.65 3.71 -7.26
N SER A 3 -9.84 4.22 -6.96
CA SER A 3 -10.90 4.36 -7.96
C SER A 3 -10.40 5.19 -9.15
N GLY A 4 -10.96 5.04 -10.35
CA GLY A 4 -10.54 5.86 -11.50
C GLY A 4 -10.61 7.38 -11.23
N LEU A 5 -11.48 7.80 -10.30
CA LEU A 5 -11.54 9.17 -9.78
C LEU A 5 -10.31 9.59 -8.97
N GLU A 6 -9.66 8.67 -8.26
CA GLU A 6 -8.43 8.93 -7.50
C GLU A 6 -7.19 8.98 -8.40
N GLU A 7 -7.15 8.23 -9.49
CA GLU A 7 -6.05 8.31 -10.47
C GLU A 7 -6.02 9.67 -11.18
N ASP A 8 -7.19 10.19 -11.56
CA ASP A 8 -7.34 11.54 -12.13
C ASP A 8 -6.91 12.63 -11.13
N ILE A 9 -7.33 12.53 -9.86
CA ILE A 9 -6.93 13.48 -8.80
C ILE A 9 -5.41 13.48 -8.60
N VAL A 10 -4.78 12.30 -8.58
CA VAL A 10 -3.32 12.18 -8.45
C VAL A 10 -2.63 12.84 -9.64
N GLY A 11 -3.14 12.63 -10.85
CA GLY A 11 -2.66 13.28 -12.07
C GLY A 11 -2.75 14.81 -11.99
N ASP A 12 -3.90 15.34 -11.57
CA ASP A 12 -4.13 16.77 -11.42
C ASP A 12 -3.23 17.41 -10.36
N ILE A 13 -3.04 16.75 -9.21
CA ILE A 13 -2.12 17.21 -8.17
C ILE A 13 -0.69 17.27 -8.72
N ARG A 14 -0.22 16.22 -9.41
CA ARG A 14 1.12 16.23 -10.02
C ARG A 14 1.26 17.38 -11.03
N ALA A 15 0.27 17.55 -11.91
CA ALA A 15 0.27 18.62 -12.90
C ALA A 15 0.32 20.01 -12.26
N ALA A 16 -0.43 20.23 -11.18
CA ALA A 16 -0.41 21.48 -10.44
C ALA A 16 0.99 21.80 -9.86
N PHE A 17 1.65 20.83 -9.22
CA PHE A 17 3.02 21.03 -8.70
C PHE A 17 4.04 21.26 -9.80
N VAL A 18 3.93 20.56 -10.94
CA VAL A 18 4.78 20.85 -12.12
C VAL A 18 4.54 22.27 -12.61
N GLY A 19 3.28 22.73 -12.67
CA GLY A 19 2.93 24.11 -13.02
C GLY A 19 3.49 25.17 -12.06
N LEU A 20 3.69 24.81 -10.78
CA LEU A 20 4.36 25.64 -9.77
C LEU A 20 5.90 25.63 -9.89
N GLY A 21 6.46 24.86 -10.82
CA GLY A 21 7.90 24.79 -11.10
C GLY A 21 8.66 23.68 -10.39
N TYR A 22 7.96 22.74 -9.73
CA TYR A 22 8.60 21.56 -9.14
C TYR A 22 8.95 20.54 -10.22
N GLN A 23 10.13 19.90 -10.07
CA GLN A 23 10.53 18.81 -10.96
C GLN A 23 9.67 17.57 -10.70
N PRO A 24 9.20 16.85 -11.74
CA PRO A 24 8.41 15.63 -11.57
C PRO A 24 9.07 14.61 -10.62
N SER A 25 10.40 14.46 -10.69
CA SER A 25 11.17 13.55 -9.83
C SER A 25 11.21 13.94 -8.35
N HIS A 26 10.74 15.13 -7.98
CA HIS A 26 10.65 15.61 -6.59
C HIS A 26 9.21 15.63 -6.07
N ILE A 27 8.23 15.20 -6.88
CA ILE A 27 6.82 15.17 -6.51
C ILE A 27 6.47 13.73 -6.14
N HIS A 28 6.27 13.50 -4.84
CA HIS A 28 5.86 12.20 -4.32
C HIS A 28 4.48 12.33 -3.67
N ILE A 29 3.55 11.50 -4.10
CA ILE A 29 2.20 11.41 -3.52
C ILE A 29 2.16 10.11 -2.74
N ILE A 30 1.71 10.20 -1.49
CA ILE A 30 1.62 9.07 -0.57
C ILE A 30 0.22 9.01 0.03
N SER A 31 -0.23 7.82 0.42
CA SER A 31 -1.49 7.63 1.13
C SER A 31 -1.45 8.24 2.53
N LYS A 32 -2.63 8.49 3.09
CA LYS A 32 -2.78 8.96 4.48
C LYS A 32 -2.19 7.96 5.47
N GLU A 33 -2.29 6.67 5.18
CA GLU A 33 -1.71 5.56 5.92
C GLU A 33 -0.19 5.63 5.92
N GLU A 34 0.46 5.83 4.76
CA GLU A 34 1.92 5.95 4.71
C GLU A 34 2.37 7.19 5.49
N SER A 35 1.65 8.30 5.35
CA SER A 35 1.91 9.48 6.16
C SER A 35 1.78 9.20 7.67
N PHE A 36 0.73 8.49 8.08
CA PHE A 36 0.53 8.10 9.48
C PHE A 36 1.69 7.24 9.99
N ILE A 37 2.19 6.30 9.18
CA ILE A 37 3.40 5.51 9.50
C ILE A 37 4.58 6.43 9.80
N TYR A 38 4.90 7.35 8.91
CA TYR A 38 6.07 8.23 9.06
C TYR A 38 5.95 9.15 10.28
N PHE A 39 4.76 9.69 10.54
CA PHE A 39 4.50 10.46 11.76
C PHE A 39 4.71 9.63 13.03
N VAL A 40 4.13 8.43 13.12
CA VAL A 40 4.25 7.60 14.33
C VAL A 40 5.69 7.16 14.55
N LEU A 41 6.41 6.79 13.48
CA LEU A 41 7.81 6.37 13.59
C LEU A 41 8.78 7.51 13.93
N SER A 42 8.42 8.77 13.67
CA SER A 42 9.21 9.93 14.12
C SER A 42 9.14 10.14 15.64
N LEU A 43 8.17 9.51 16.31
CA LEU A 43 8.01 9.57 17.76
C LEU A 43 8.84 8.48 18.48
N LYS A 44 8.92 8.61 19.81
CA LYS A 44 9.66 7.67 20.66
C LYS A 44 9.10 6.26 20.54
N LYS A 45 9.98 5.25 20.67
CA LYS A 45 9.63 3.83 20.46
C LYS A 45 8.50 3.31 21.36
N ASP A 46 8.29 3.91 22.54
CA ASP A 46 7.22 3.54 23.45
C ASP A 46 5.82 3.81 22.87
N ILE A 47 5.71 4.78 21.96
CA ILE A 47 4.47 5.11 21.26
C ILE A 47 3.97 3.94 20.40
N TRP A 48 4.89 3.23 19.74
CA TRP A 48 4.61 2.17 18.76
C TRP A 48 5.14 0.80 19.18
N ASN A 49 5.14 0.52 20.48
CA ASN A 49 5.49 -0.80 21.01
C ASN A 49 4.40 -1.88 20.81
N ASN A 50 3.18 -1.46 20.47
CA ASN A 50 2.07 -2.33 20.11
C ASN A 50 1.25 -1.65 18.99
N LYS A 51 0.00 -2.06 18.77
CA LYS A 51 -0.90 -1.39 17.84
C LYS A 51 -1.01 0.10 18.17
N VAL A 52 -1.02 0.92 17.14
CA VAL A 52 -1.29 2.36 17.23
C VAL A 52 -2.57 2.62 16.45
N GLY A 53 -3.58 3.16 17.13
CA GLY A 53 -4.84 3.56 16.50
C GLY A 53 -4.86 5.05 16.21
N MET A 54 -5.65 5.49 15.24
CA MET A 54 -5.95 6.90 15.02
C MET A 54 -7.40 7.07 14.55
N TYR A 55 -8.10 8.03 15.14
CA TYR A 55 -9.41 8.47 14.66
C TYR A 55 -9.25 9.82 13.94
N ASP A 56 -9.58 9.85 12.65
CA ASP A 56 -9.66 11.03 11.81
C ASP A 56 -11.13 11.41 11.65
N LEU A 57 -11.54 12.54 12.24
CA LEU A 57 -12.90 13.04 12.16
C LEU A 57 -12.93 14.39 11.44
N SER A 58 -13.69 14.44 10.35
CA SER A 58 -13.93 15.64 9.54
C SER A 58 -15.43 15.91 9.39
N ASP A 59 -15.80 16.99 8.69
CA ASP A 59 -17.20 17.30 8.38
C ASP A 59 -17.90 16.24 7.52
N VAL A 60 -17.12 15.42 6.80
CA VAL A 60 -17.61 14.50 5.77
C VAL A 60 -17.30 13.04 6.04
N SER A 61 -16.41 12.74 6.99
CA SER A 61 -15.96 11.36 7.24
C SER A 61 -15.52 11.14 8.68
N LEU A 62 -15.75 9.90 9.14
CA LEU A 62 -15.08 9.31 10.29
C LEU A 62 -14.25 8.14 9.77
N THR A 63 -12.93 8.25 9.84
CA THR A 63 -12.01 7.21 9.35
C THR A 63 -11.13 6.76 10.51
N TYR A 64 -11.06 5.45 10.73
CA TYR A 64 -10.13 4.86 11.68
C TYR A 64 -8.92 4.30 10.96
N TYR A 65 -7.74 4.53 11.52
CA TYR A 65 -6.48 3.97 11.04
C TYR A 65 -5.88 3.07 12.13
N GLU A 66 -5.29 1.95 11.72
CA GLU A 66 -4.56 1.06 12.62
C GLU A 66 -3.18 0.75 12.03
N MET A 67 -2.15 0.90 12.84
CA MET A 67 -0.77 0.63 12.47
C MET A 67 -0.15 -0.40 13.41
N LEU A 68 0.66 -1.31 12.86
CA LEU A 68 1.46 -2.27 13.62
C LEU A 68 2.87 -2.42 13.03
N VAL A 69 3.88 -2.30 13.90
CA VAL A 69 5.28 -2.52 13.55
C VAL A 69 5.68 -3.97 13.89
N ASN A 70 6.06 -4.73 12.86
CA ASN A 70 6.63 -6.07 12.98
C ASN A 70 8.17 -5.99 12.99
N ARG A 71 8.77 -6.48 14.08
CA ARG A 71 10.21 -6.34 14.38
C ARG A 71 11.05 -7.57 14.05
N ASN A 72 10.48 -8.57 13.38
CA ASN A 72 11.13 -9.87 13.15
C ASN A 72 12.06 -9.88 11.92
N SER A 73 12.09 -8.81 11.14
CA SER A 73 12.90 -8.67 9.92
C SER A 73 14.12 -7.76 10.13
N ARG A 74 15.15 -7.89 9.28
CA ARG A 74 16.32 -6.99 9.26
C ARG A 74 15.94 -5.51 8.98
N LYS A 75 14.73 -5.26 8.48
CA LYS A 75 14.09 -3.96 8.27
C LYS A 75 12.81 -3.86 9.10
N LEU A 76 12.35 -2.66 9.43
CA LEU A 76 11.05 -2.48 10.08
C LEU A 76 9.94 -2.76 9.08
N LEU A 77 9.17 -3.83 9.28
CA LEU A 77 7.95 -4.04 8.52
C LEU A 77 6.81 -3.32 9.23
N VAL A 78 6.14 -2.40 8.54
CA VAL A 78 5.04 -1.64 9.13
C VAL A 78 3.80 -1.82 8.29
N ASN A 79 2.74 -2.32 8.91
CA ASN A 79 1.43 -2.40 8.28
C ASN A 79 0.57 -1.25 8.79
N ALA A 80 -0.13 -0.57 7.89
CA ALA A 80 -1.18 0.37 8.23
C ALA A 80 -2.39 0.16 7.33
N GLU A 81 -3.57 0.17 7.93
CA GLU A 81 -4.84 0.02 7.24
C GLU A 81 -5.81 1.09 7.75
N SER A 82 -6.75 1.50 6.91
CA SER A 82 -7.83 2.39 7.29
C SER A 82 -9.20 1.79 6.97
N GLU A 83 -10.21 2.25 7.69
CA GLU A 83 -11.60 1.89 7.51
C GLU A 83 -12.46 3.14 7.68
N ASN A 84 -13.28 3.45 6.67
CA ASN A 84 -14.32 4.47 6.77
C ASN A 84 -15.49 3.89 7.56
N MET A 85 -15.88 4.60 8.62
CA MET A 85 -16.94 4.17 9.52
C MET A 85 -18.29 4.61 8.96
N ASP A 86 -19.21 3.66 8.83
CA ASP A 86 -20.59 3.91 8.40
C ASP A 86 -21.32 4.85 9.37
N GLU A 87 -20.88 4.89 10.63
CA GLU A 87 -21.44 5.72 11.69
C GLU A 87 -20.96 7.19 11.63
N ALA A 88 -20.41 7.66 10.50
CA ALA A 88 -20.06 9.06 10.29
C ALA A 88 -21.27 9.99 10.49
N PHE A 89 -21.03 11.17 11.04
CA PHE A 89 -22.07 12.17 11.32
C PHE A 89 -21.62 13.57 10.92
N ASN A 90 -22.60 14.44 10.64
CA ASN A 90 -22.33 15.84 10.33
C ASN A 90 -21.96 16.61 11.60
N LEU A 91 -20.84 17.32 11.60
CA LEU A 91 -20.34 18.02 12.78
C LEU A 91 -21.25 19.17 13.26
N GLN A 92 -22.18 19.66 12.43
CA GLN A 92 -23.16 20.67 12.85
C GLN A 92 -24.04 20.21 14.01
N ILE A 93 -24.17 18.90 14.27
CA ILE A 93 -24.92 18.40 15.44
C ILE A 93 -24.26 18.82 16.76
N LEU A 94 -22.96 19.13 16.76
CA LEU A 94 -22.22 19.58 17.94
C LEU A 94 -22.66 20.98 18.40
N ASN A 95 -23.31 21.77 17.53
CA ASN A 95 -23.83 23.10 17.87
C ASN A 95 -24.98 23.07 18.89
N ASN A 96 -25.50 21.88 19.24
CA ASN A 96 -26.50 21.73 20.29
C ASN A 96 -26.11 20.62 21.30
N PRO A 97 -26.45 20.77 22.59
CA PRO A 97 -26.02 19.82 23.62
C PRO A 97 -26.49 18.37 23.44
N SER A 98 -27.67 18.17 22.85
CA SER A 98 -28.22 16.83 22.60
C SER A 98 -27.48 16.11 21.48
N GLY A 99 -27.12 16.85 20.43
CA GLY A 99 -26.33 16.36 19.30
C GLY A 99 -24.89 16.07 19.68
N ALA A 100 -24.27 16.92 20.51
CA ALA A 100 -22.97 16.64 21.12
C ALA A 100 -22.96 15.32 21.91
N LYS A 101 -23.96 15.08 22.75
CA LYS A 101 -24.12 13.81 23.48
C LYS A 101 -24.36 12.61 22.57
N LEU A 102 -25.04 12.80 21.44
CA LEU A 102 -25.25 11.75 20.46
C LEU A 102 -23.94 11.42 19.72
N ALA A 103 -23.19 12.43 19.30
CA ALA A 103 -21.89 12.29 18.66
C ALA A 103 -20.90 11.52 19.55
N ASP A 104 -20.83 11.88 20.84
CA ASP A 104 -20.01 11.19 21.83
C ASP A 104 -20.37 9.70 21.94
N LYS A 105 -21.66 9.38 22.01
CA LYS A 105 -22.14 7.99 22.05
C LYS A 105 -21.80 7.22 20.78
N ILE A 106 -21.93 7.85 19.62
CA ILE A 106 -21.59 7.25 18.33
C ILE A 106 -20.10 6.90 18.31
N LEU A 107 -19.23 7.88 18.61
CA LEU A 107 -17.78 7.64 18.65
C LEU A 107 -17.39 6.58 19.68
N THR A 108 -18.01 6.60 20.85
CA THR A 108 -17.78 5.59 21.89
C THR A 108 -18.13 4.19 21.38
N SER A 109 -19.29 4.03 20.74
CA SER A 109 -19.72 2.75 20.17
C SER A 109 -18.78 2.25 19.06
N VAL A 110 -18.32 3.15 18.19
CA VAL A 110 -17.32 2.83 17.16
C VAL A 110 -16.02 2.36 17.82
N ALA A 111 -15.54 3.09 18.83
CA ALA A 111 -14.32 2.73 19.55
C ALA A 111 -14.42 1.38 20.25
N GLU A 112 -15.56 1.09 20.87
CA GLU A 112 -15.83 -0.19 21.52
C GLU A 112 -15.74 -1.35 20.53
N LYS A 113 -16.38 -1.21 19.37
CA LYS A 113 -16.37 -2.20 18.28
C LYS A 113 -14.96 -2.42 17.72
N VAL A 114 -14.28 -1.33 17.33
CA VAL A 114 -12.99 -1.37 16.63
C VAL A 114 -11.87 -1.89 17.52
N MET A 115 -11.91 -1.52 18.80
CA MET A 115 -10.83 -1.80 19.76
C MET A 115 -11.06 -3.05 20.61
N ASP A 116 -12.18 -3.75 20.44
CA ASP A 116 -12.47 -4.95 21.22
C ASP A 116 -11.34 -5.98 21.10
N LYS A 117 -10.90 -6.52 22.25
CA LYS A 117 -9.82 -7.53 22.41
C LYS A 117 -8.47 -7.16 21.79
N LYS A 118 -8.27 -5.93 21.32
CA LYS A 118 -6.99 -5.44 20.79
C LYS A 118 -6.23 -4.70 21.89
N LYS A 119 -4.90 -4.77 21.85
CA LYS A 119 -4.01 -4.04 22.78
C LYS A 119 -3.33 -2.91 22.02
N PHE A 120 -3.43 -1.69 22.55
CA PHE A 120 -2.84 -0.50 21.96
C PHE A 120 -1.73 0.05 22.83
N SER A 121 -0.67 0.58 22.22
CA SER A 121 0.33 1.38 22.93
C SER A 121 -0.07 2.86 22.97
N SER A 122 -0.61 3.36 21.86
CA SER A 122 -1.05 4.74 21.71
C SER A 122 -2.25 4.84 20.79
N ILE A 123 -3.05 5.89 20.99
CA ILE A 123 -4.22 6.22 20.19
C ILE A 123 -4.14 7.72 19.85
N PHE A 124 -4.29 8.06 18.58
CA PHE A 124 -4.27 9.44 18.12
C PHE A 124 -5.67 9.93 17.75
N LEU A 125 -5.93 11.21 18.00
CA LEU A 125 -7.09 11.94 17.52
C LEU A 125 -6.61 13.05 16.58
N THR A 126 -7.14 13.06 15.37
CA THR A 126 -6.90 14.10 14.36
C THR A 126 -8.22 14.59 13.78
N GLY A 127 -8.23 15.84 13.35
CA GLY A 127 -9.44 16.56 12.95
C GLY A 127 -9.67 17.79 13.82
N GLN A 128 -10.11 18.89 13.20
CA GLN A 128 -10.28 20.17 13.89
C GLN A 128 -11.29 20.11 15.03
N VAL A 129 -12.28 19.22 14.91
CA VAL A 129 -13.32 19.01 15.92
C VAL A 129 -12.81 18.54 17.28
N PHE A 130 -11.63 17.90 17.31
CA PHE A 130 -11.04 17.48 18.58
C PHE A 130 -10.26 18.62 19.26
N ALA A 131 -10.00 19.75 18.59
CA ALA A 131 -9.36 20.90 19.23
C ALA A 131 -10.18 21.39 20.45
N GLU A 132 -11.51 21.32 20.35
CA GLU A 132 -12.48 21.51 21.43
C GLU A 132 -13.14 20.16 21.72
N HIS A 133 -12.50 19.31 22.53
CA HIS A 133 -12.88 17.90 22.71
C HIS A 133 -13.82 17.64 23.89
N GLU A 134 -14.23 18.66 24.64
CA GLU A 134 -15.06 18.52 25.84
C GLU A 134 -16.42 17.86 25.57
N TRP A 135 -16.88 17.89 24.32
CA TRP A 135 -18.12 17.22 23.91
C TRP A 135 -17.99 15.69 23.86
N ALA A 136 -16.78 15.15 23.76
CA ALA A 136 -16.47 13.73 23.53
C ALA A 136 -15.93 13.02 24.80
N ASP A 137 -16.44 13.39 25.97
CA ASP A 137 -15.94 12.90 27.27
C ASP A 137 -16.03 11.38 27.40
N GLY A 138 -17.14 10.77 26.98
CA GLY A 138 -17.33 9.32 27.02
C GLY A 138 -16.34 8.58 26.12
N PHE A 139 -16.19 9.06 24.89
CA PHE A 139 -15.27 8.51 23.90
C PHE A 139 -13.82 8.59 24.38
N ILE A 140 -13.36 9.78 24.81
CA ILE A 140 -11.98 9.97 25.26
C ILE A 140 -11.70 9.20 26.54
N SER A 141 -12.65 9.14 27.48
CA SER A 141 -12.53 8.33 28.69
C SER A 141 -12.37 6.85 28.36
N TYR A 142 -13.15 6.35 27.40
CA TYR A 142 -13.01 4.98 26.91
C TYR A 142 -11.63 4.74 26.27
N LEU A 143 -11.17 5.62 25.38
CA LEU A 143 -9.86 5.50 24.75
C LEU A 143 -8.71 5.50 25.78
N CYS A 144 -8.78 6.37 26.79
CA CYS A 144 -7.81 6.43 27.88
C CYS A 144 -7.75 5.13 28.70
N SER A 145 -8.84 4.36 28.74
CA SER A 145 -8.85 3.03 29.37
C SER A 145 -8.12 1.96 28.54
N ARG A 146 -7.88 2.23 27.24
CA ARG A 146 -7.27 1.30 26.28
C ARG A 146 -5.82 1.61 25.95
N GLY A 147 -5.37 2.85 26.12
CA GLY A 147 -4.02 3.28 25.82
C GLY A 147 -3.81 4.77 26.10
N LYS A 148 -2.60 5.27 25.81
CA LYS A 148 -2.32 6.71 25.88
C LYS A 148 -2.96 7.42 24.70
N VAL A 149 -3.74 8.46 24.96
CA VAL A 149 -4.41 9.26 23.93
C VAL A 149 -3.61 10.52 23.65
N TYR A 150 -3.42 10.83 22.37
CA TYR A 150 -2.69 11.98 21.87
C TYR A 150 -3.56 12.75 20.87
N LEU A 151 -3.46 14.07 20.88
CA LEU A 151 -4.18 14.93 19.96
C LEU A 151 -3.21 15.72 19.09
N ASP A 152 -3.40 15.65 17.77
CA ASP A 152 -2.64 16.46 16.82
C ASP A 152 -3.46 16.64 15.54
N THR A 153 -3.73 17.87 15.14
CA THR A 153 -4.57 18.19 13.97
C THR A 153 -3.81 18.14 12.64
N ASN A 154 -2.49 17.88 12.66
CA ASN A 154 -1.63 17.97 11.48
C ASN A 154 -0.82 16.69 11.22
N ILE A 155 -1.32 15.52 11.68
CA ILE A 155 -0.61 14.24 11.58
C ILE A 155 -0.20 13.92 10.15
N PHE A 156 -1.11 14.07 9.19
CA PHE A 156 -0.83 13.77 7.77
C PHE A 156 0.19 14.75 7.16
N ALA A 157 0.09 16.05 7.45
CA ALA A 157 1.06 17.01 6.93
C ALA A 157 2.47 16.75 7.50
N LYS A 158 2.57 16.44 8.80
CA LYS A 158 3.84 16.11 9.47
C LYS A 158 4.43 14.81 8.93
N GLY A 159 3.61 13.77 8.77
CA GLY A 159 4.04 12.48 8.22
C GLY A 159 4.59 12.58 6.81
N ALA A 160 3.91 13.30 5.92
CA ALA A 160 4.39 13.58 4.56
C ALA A 160 5.72 14.37 4.59
N ALA A 161 5.88 15.33 5.48
CA ALA A 161 7.14 16.05 5.65
C ALA A 161 8.28 15.12 6.14
N PHE A 162 8.02 14.23 7.08
CA PHE A 162 9.02 13.24 7.54
C PHE A 162 9.40 12.25 6.43
N LYS A 163 8.45 11.82 5.59
CA LYS A 163 8.77 11.05 4.37
C LYS A 163 9.69 11.84 3.45
N GLY A 164 9.40 13.11 3.20
CA GLY A 164 10.24 13.98 2.37
C GLY A 164 11.67 14.08 2.89
N VAL A 165 11.86 14.18 4.20
CA VAL A 165 13.19 14.17 4.83
C VAL A 165 13.90 12.83 4.64
N ASP A 166 13.19 11.71 4.81
CA ASP A 166 13.74 10.36 4.57
C ASP A 166 14.16 10.15 3.12
N LEU A 167 13.37 10.63 2.15
CA LEU A 167 13.69 10.58 0.72
C LEU A 167 14.89 11.45 0.33
N ALA A 168 15.06 12.61 0.98
CA ALA A 168 16.17 13.52 0.74
C ALA A 168 17.48 13.09 1.42
N SER A 169 17.44 12.07 2.28
CA SER A 169 18.61 11.60 3.03
C SER A 169 19.43 10.60 2.21
N GLU A 170 20.77 10.65 2.34
CA GLU A 170 21.68 9.72 1.65
C GLU A 170 21.38 8.24 1.95
N ASN A 171 20.96 7.97 3.18
CA ASN A 171 20.49 6.66 3.62
C ASN A 171 19.12 6.84 4.29
N SER A 172 18.22 5.86 4.10
CA SER A 172 16.92 5.90 4.76
C SER A 172 17.08 5.94 6.29
N ILE A 173 16.48 6.96 6.90
CA ILE A 173 16.45 7.21 8.34
C ILE A 173 15.70 6.07 9.04
N TYR A 174 14.57 5.65 8.48
CA TYR A 174 13.70 4.66 9.11
C TYR A 174 13.98 3.23 8.64
N ASN A 175 14.56 3.05 7.44
CA ASN A 175 14.87 1.75 6.84
C ASN A 175 13.72 0.73 7.00
N LEU A 176 12.53 1.14 6.55
CA LEU A 176 11.28 0.41 6.69
C LEU A 176 10.79 -0.17 5.37
N THR A 177 9.87 -1.13 5.49
CA THR A 177 8.99 -1.60 4.42
C THR A 177 7.56 -1.29 4.87
N ALA A 178 6.88 -0.37 4.18
CA ALA A 178 5.50 0.02 4.49
C ALA A 178 4.53 -0.83 3.68
N ILE A 179 3.51 -1.36 4.34
CA ILE A 179 2.40 -2.10 3.73
C ILE A 179 1.13 -1.37 4.11
N CYS A 180 0.63 -0.60 3.16
CA CYS A 180 -0.50 0.29 3.32
C CYS A 180 -1.13 0.55 1.95
N GLU A 181 -2.17 1.37 1.91
CA GLU A 181 -2.78 1.79 0.65
C GLU A 181 -1.72 2.34 -0.33
N GLY A 182 -1.81 1.89 -1.58
CA GLY A 182 -0.86 2.22 -2.65
C GLY A 182 0.40 1.35 -2.69
N ARG A 183 0.65 0.51 -1.69
CA ARG A 183 1.84 -0.35 -1.60
C ARG A 183 1.51 -1.83 -1.81
N LEU A 184 2.40 -2.55 -2.48
CA LEU A 184 2.26 -4.00 -2.67
C LEU A 184 2.46 -4.77 -1.36
N ARG A 185 1.62 -5.78 -1.11
CA ARG A 185 1.64 -6.60 0.13
C ARG A 185 2.64 -7.77 0.09
N SER A 186 3.14 -8.12 -1.09
CA SER A 186 3.88 -9.35 -1.34
C SER A 186 4.99 -9.17 -2.37
N ASP A 187 6.03 -9.99 -2.26
CA ASP A 187 7.01 -10.16 -3.31
C ASP A 187 6.39 -10.95 -4.47
N VAL A 188 6.55 -10.46 -5.69
CA VAL A 188 6.13 -11.15 -6.91
C VAL A 188 7.38 -11.45 -7.74
N TYR A 189 7.64 -12.71 -8.04
CA TYR A 189 8.85 -13.11 -8.75
C TYR A 189 8.64 -14.34 -9.63
N ILE A 190 9.52 -14.50 -10.61
CA ILE A 190 9.64 -15.72 -11.42
C ILE A 190 11.00 -16.37 -11.16
N ASN A 191 11.05 -17.71 -11.25
CA ASN A 191 12.32 -18.43 -11.21
C ASN A 191 12.86 -18.57 -12.64
N VAL A 192 14.09 -18.14 -12.85
CA VAL A 192 14.75 -18.17 -14.16
C VAL A 192 16.12 -18.81 -14.04
N GLU A 193 16.59 -19.39 -15.14
CA GLU A 193 17.99 -19.75 -15.29
C GLU A 193 18.70 -18.67 -16.10
N ASN A 194 19.79 -18.11 -15.56
CA ASN A 194 20.63 -17.16 -16.28
C ASN A 194 22.08 -17.66 -16.24
N ASN A 195 22.66 -17.93 -17.42
CA ASN A 195 24.01 -18.46 -17.57
C ASN A 195 24.28 -19.72 -16.73
N GLY A 196 23.33 -20.66 -16.72
CA GLY A 196 23.45 -21.93 -15.98
C GLY A 196 23.30 -21.81 -14.47
N LYS A 197 22.80 -20.66 -13.97
CA LYS A 197 22.50 -20.44 -12.55
C LYS A 197 21.03 -20.17 -12.36
N ASP A 198 20.40 -20.95 -11.49
CA ASP A 198 19.05 -20.67 -11.00
C ASP A 198 19.03 -19.37 -10.20
N GLY A 199 18.04 -18.54 -10.48
CA GLY A 199 17.85 -17.25 -9.84
C GLY A 199 16.38 -16.85 -9.79
N LYS A 200 16.13 -15.79 -9.04
CA LYS A 200 14.82 -15.13 -8.97
C LYS A 200 14.91 -13.79 -9.66
N ILE A 201 13.99 -13.52 -10.57
CA ILE A 201 13.72 -12.15 -11.03
C ILE A 201 12.47 -11.68 -10.31
N TYR A 202 12.63 -10.64 -9.48
CA TYR A 202 11.52 -9.96 -8.82
C TYR A 202 10.86 -9.03 -9.82
N LEU A 203 9.58 -9.27 -10.08
CA LEU A 203 8.70 -8.42 -10.86
C LEU A 203 8.24 -7.22 -10.01
N ALA A 204 8.05 -7.45 -8.71
CA ALA A 204 7.88 -6.42 -7.71
C ALA A 204 8.23 -6.96 -6.32
N LYS A 205 8.52 -6.06 -5.37
CA LYS A 205 8.73 -6.40 -3.96
C LYS A 205 7.62 -5.82 -3.09
N ALA A 206 7.43 -6.46 -1.95
CA ALA A 206 6.52 -5.93 -0.96
C ALA A 206 6.99 -4.54 -0.48
N GLY A 207 6.06 -3.60 -0.42
CA GLY A 207 6.31 -2.20 -0.11
C GLY A 207 6.71 -1.32 -1.29
N ASP A 208 6.85 -1.86 -2.49
CA ASP A 208 6.91 -1.03 -3.71
C ASP A 208 5.54 -0.36 -3.93
N PHE A 209 5.51 0.84 -4.51
CA PHE A 209 4.25 1.39 -5.01
C PHE A 209 3.75 0.51 -6.16
N TRP A 210 2.47 0.19 -6.23
CA TRP A 210 1.99 -0.75 -7.26
C TRP A 210 2.13 -0.19 -8.68
N ASP A 211 2.05 1.13 -8.87
CA ASP A 211 2.08 1.79 -10.18
C ASP A 211 3.50 2.02 -10.74
N GLU A 212 4.54 1.78 -9.95
CA GLU A 212 5.94 1.98 -10.36
C GLU A 212 6.58 0.76 -11.08
N PRO A 213 6.37 -0.50 -10.64
CA PRO A 213 6.95 -1.66 -11.28
C PRO A 213 6.43 -1.87 -12.69
N ASP A 214 7.30 -1.67 -13.65
CA ASP A 214 7.18 -2.17 -15.01
C ASP A 214 8.42 -3.02 -15.31
N THR A 215 8.19 -4.24 -15.78
CA THR A 215 9.26 -5.18 -16.08
C THR A 215 9.04 -5.74 -17.47
N GLU A 216 10.01 -5.52 -18.35
CA GLU A 216 10.09 -6.18 -19.65
C GLU A 216 11.27 -7.15 -19.67
N LEU A 217 10.98 -8.43 -19.93
CA LEU A 217 11.98 -9.48 -20.05
C LEU A 217 11.87 -10.14 -21.41
N LEU A 218 13.02 -10.42 -22.02
CA LEU A 218 13.11 -11.28 -23.19
C LEU A 218 13.48 -12.69 -22.73
N MET A 219 12.55 -13.64 -22.89
CA MET A 219 12.69 -14.97 -22.29
C MET A 219 12.63 -16.09 -23.32
N ILE A 220 13.25 -17.22 -22.97
CA ILE A 220 13.18 -18.49 -23.68
C ILE A 220 12.70 -19.52 -22.66
N PRO A 221 11.63 -20.29 -22.92
CA PRO A 221 11.05 -21.14 -21.90
C PRO A 221 11.79 -22.48 -21.72
N ASP A 222 12.78 -22.78 -22.57
CA ASP A 222 13.66 -23.96 -22.56
C ASP A 222 12.93 -25.26 -22.17
N GLU A 223 12.16 -25.81 -23.13
CA GLU A 223 11.30 -27.00 -22.97
C GLU A 223 10.07 -26.85 -22.06
N LYS A 224 9.96 -25.77 -21.28
CA LYS A 224 8.77 -25.51 -20.46
C LYS A 224 7.61 -24.98 -21.32
N GLU A 225 6.40 -25.44 -21.00
CA GLU A 225 5.14 -24.92 -21.56
C GLU A 225 4.35 -24.07 -20.56
N VAL A 226 4.93 -23.80 -19.39
CA VAL A 226 4.31 -23.02 -18.31
C VAL A 226 5.36 -22.09 -17.70
N ILE A 227 4.95 -20.87 -17.38
CA ILE A 227 5.67 -19.94 -16.51
C ILE A 227 4.93 -19.88 -15.17
N ASP A 228 5.64 -20.14 -14.08
CA ASP A 228 5.09 -20.00 -12.73
C ASP A 228 5.46 -18.63 -12.15
N ILE A 229 4.45 -17.80 -11.92
CA ILE A 229 4.58 -16.57 -11.14
C ILE A 229 4.40 -16.92 -9.68
N SER A 230 5.43 -16.68 -8.87
CA SER A 230 5.40 -16.88 -7.42
C SER A 230 5.06 -15.57 -6.72
N VAL A 231 4.05 -15.62 -5.86
CA VAL A 231 3.69 -14.55 -4.94
C VAL A 231 3.99 -15.00 -3.51
N ALA A 232 4.77 -14.22 -2.77
CA ALA A 232 5.17 -14.52 -1.40
C ALA A 232 4.85 -13.35 -0.47
N GLY A 233 4.01 -13.59 0.54
CA GLY A 233 3.76 -12.64 1.62
C GLY A 233 5.01 -12.45 2.47
N ILE A 234 5.16 -11.26 3.07
CA ILE A 234 6.36 -10.89 3.83
C ILE A 234 6.54 -11.74 5.10
N ASP A 235 5.43 -12.21 5.67
CA ASP A 235 5.46 -13.10 6.84
C ASP A 235 5.84 -14.55 6.48
N GLY A 236 6.02 -14.85 5.18
CA GLY A 236 6.37 -16.15 4.64
C GLY A 236 5.26 -17.21 4.71
N LYS A 237 4.08 -16.86 5.24
CA LYS A 237 2.97 -17.81 5.41
C LYS A 237 2.16 -17.97 4.14
N VAL A 238 2.03 -16.91 3.37
CA VAL A 238 1.33 -16.92 2.09
C VAL A 238 2.34 -17.16 0.98
N LYS A 239 2.17 -18.27 0.26
CA LYS A 239 2.88 -18.54 -0.98
C LYS A 239 1.90 -19.08 -2.01
N LYS A 240 1.69 -18.31 -3.07
CA LYS A 240 0.81 -18.64 -4.20
C LYS A 240 1.67 -18.80 -5.43
N ASN A 241 1.42 -19.84 -6.22
CA ASN A 241 2.02 -20.01 -7.54
C ASN A 241 0.91 -19.91 -8.58
N ILE A 242 1.11 -19.08 -9.59
CA ILE A 242 0.12 -18.80 -10.63
C ILE A 242 0.70 -19.25 -11.97
N PRO A 243 0.25 -20.40 -12.51
CA PRO A 243 0.78 -20.94 -13.74
C PRO A 243 0.19 -20.22 -14.97
N ILE A 244 1.06 -19.82 -15.89
CA ILE A 244 0.68 -19.27 -17.20
C ILE A 244 1.11 -20.27 -18.29
N VAL A 245 0.13 -20.85 -18.97
CA VAL A 245 0.36 -21.80 -20.07
C VAL A 245 0.75 -21.06 -21.35
N LEU A 246 1.77 -21.56 -22.04
CA LEU A 246 2.38 -20.97 -23.24
C LEU A 246 1.92 -21.60 -24.56
N ASP A 247 0.79 -22.31 -24.55
CA ASP A 247 0.24 -23.08 -25.67
C ASP A 247 -0.13 -22.23 -26.89
N PHE A 248 -0.37 -20.94 -26.69
CA PHE A 248 -0.67 -19.98 -27.75
C PHE A 248 0.58 -19.55 -28.53
N LEU A 249 1.80 -19.70 -27.99
CA LEU A 249 3.02 -19.33 -28.70
C LEU A 249 3.32 -20.30 -29.86
N PRO A 250 3.92 -19.82 -30.97
CA PRO A 250 4.28 -20.69 -32.09
C PRO A 250 5.17 -21.86 -31.66
N LYS A 251 4.84 -23.06 -32.13
CA LYS A 251 5.68 -24.25 -31.92
C LYS A 251 6.94 -24.15 -32.79
N ARG A 252 8.10 -24.15 -32.15
CA ARG A 252 9.43 -24.09 -32.79
C ARG A 252 10.38 -25.07 -32.10
N PRO A 253 11.53 -25.41 -32.72
CA PRO A 253 12.57 -26.18 -32.04
C PRO A 253 12.99 -25.57 -30.70
N ILE A 254 13.51 -26.42 -29.82
CA ILE A 254 14.00 -26.03 -28.49
C ILE A 254 15.00 -24.86 -28.63
N LYS A 255 14.95 -23.91 -27.69
CA LYS A 255 15.78 -22.70 -27.66
C LYS A 255 15.58 -21.69 -28.80
N THR A 256 14.54 -21.86 -29.63
CA THR A 256 14.19 -20.91 -30.71
C THR A 256 12.82 -20.23 -30.53
N ARG A 257 12.11 -20.57 -29.44
CA ARG A 257 10.89 -19.88 -29.01
C ARG A 257 11.26 -18.82 -27.99
N ARG A 258 11.29 -17.55 -28.42
CA ARG A 258 11.62 -16.40 -27.59
C ARG A 258 10.45 -15.43 -27.59
N PHE A 259 10.16 -14.85 -26.44
CA PHE A 259 9.00 -13.97 -26.26
C PHE A 259 9.32 -12.82 -25.31
N TYR A 260 8.65 -11.70 -25.50
CA TYR A 260 8.59 -10.63 -24.52
C TYR A 260 7.62 -11.03 -23.41
N PHE A 261 8.02 -10.78 -22.17
CA PHE A 261 7.21 -10.92 -20.97
C PHE A 261 7.20 -9.58 -20.27
N ARG A 262 6.06 -8.89 -20.34
CA ARG A 262 5.87 -7.58 -19.75
C ARG A 262 4.89 -7.67 -18.61
N THR A 263 5.16 -6.99 -17.50
CA THR A 263 4.26 -6.97 -16.36
C THR A 263 3.99 -5.55 -15.90
N LYS A 264 2.71 -5.24 -15.68
CA LYS A 264 2.27 -3.98 -15.10
C LYS A 264 1.16 -4.27 -14.09
N PHE A 265 1.18 -3.63 -12.93
CA PHE A 265 0.10 -3.76 -11.97
C PHE A 265 -1.03 -2.79 -12.31
N LEU A 266 -2.27 -3.29 -12.19
CA LEU A 266 -3.48 -2.50 -12.36
C LEU A 266 -3.94 -1.91 -11.02
N ASP A 267 -3.68 -2.64 -9.93
CA ASP A 267 -3.82 -2.18 -8.55
C ASP A 267 -2.92 -3.00 -7.61
N ASP A 268 -3.13 -2.90 -6.31
CA ASP A 268 -2.37 -3.63 -5.28
C ASP A 268 -2.67 -5.14 -5.22
N LYS A 269 -3.60 -5.66 -6.04
CA LYS A 269 -4.08 -7.05 -6.07
C LYS A 269 -4.07 -7.69 -7.46
N ILE A 270 -3.99 -6.92 -8.53
CA ILE A 270 -4.10 -7.40 -9.91
C ILE A 270 -2.89 -6.95 -10.70
N MET A 271 -2.19 -7.92 -11.28
CA MET A 271 -1.09 -7.71 -12.21
C MET A 271 -1.51 -8.14 -13.61
N ASN A 272 -1.35 -7.27 -14.60
CA ASN A 272 -1.44 -7.64 -16.00
C ASN A 272 -0.09 -8.18 -16.50
N VAL A 273 -0.13 -9.31 -17.18
CA VAL A 273 1.01 -9.95 -17.83
C VAL A 273 0.75 -10.00 -19.32
N GLU A 274 1.61 -9.34 -20.08
CA GLU A 274 1.63 -9.43 -21.55
C GLU A 274 2.74 -10.38 -21.99
N ILE A 275 2.39 -11.33 -22.85
CA ILE A 275 3.35 -12.22 -23.49
C ILE A 275 3.20 -12.10 -25.01
N GLU A 276 4.29 -11.78 -25.70
CA GLU A 276 4.32 -11.54 -27.15
C GLU A 276 5.46 -12.32 -27.81
N ASP A 277 5.19 -13.00 -28.92
CA ASP A 277 6.22 -13.71 -29.67
C ASP A 277 7.27 -12.75 -30.24
N ALA A 278 8.53 -12.92 -29.84
CA ALA A 278 9.64 -12.06 -30.23
C ALA A 278 10.44 -12.62 -31.42
N GLY A 279 10.03 -13.76 -31.97
CA GLY A 279 10.80 -14.49 -32.97
C GLY A 279 12.20 -14.85 -32.48
N PHE A 280 13.05 -15.31 -33.39
CA PHE A 280 14.45 -15.65 -33.14
C PHE A 280 15.32 -15.20 -34.32
N GLY A 281 15.29 -13.89 -34.57
CA GLY A 281 15.97 -13.27 -35.71
C GLY A 281 15.45 -13.79 -37.04
N ASP A 282 16.33 -13.85 -38.04
CA ASP A 282 15.96 -14.25 -39.40
C ASP A 282 15.57 -15.74 -39.52
N MET A 283 16.01 -16.57 -38.55
CA MET A 283 15.68 -17.99 -38.56
C MET A 283 14.18 -18.23 -38.31
N TYR A 284 13.58 -17.39 -37.47
CA TYR A 284 12.18 -17.48 -37.10
C TYR A 284 11.62 -16.06 -36.87
N PRO A 285 10.98 -15.44 -37.87
CA PRO A 285 10.40 -14.11 -37.69
C PRO A 285 9.39 -14.05 -36.54
N PRO A 286 9.27 -12.90 -35.86
CA PRO A 286 8.20 -12.68 -34.89
C PRO A 286 6.83 -12.80 -35.59
N THR A 287 5.85 -13.28 -34.83
CA THR A 287 4.45 -13.34 -35.24
C THR A 287 3.65 -12.32 -34.45
N ASP A 288 2.44 -11.99 -34.91
CA ASP A 288 1.53 -11.08 -34.19
C ASP A 288 0.86 -11.74 -32.96
N VAL A 289 1.34 -12.92 -32.55
CA VAL A 289 0.80 -13.68 -31.43
C VAL A 289 1.19 -12.97 -30.14
N LYS A 290 0.16 -12.49 -29.43
CA LYS A 290 0.29 -11.96 -28.09
C LYS A 290 -0.90 -12.33 -27.21
N ARG A 291 -0.70 -12.36 -25.91
CA ARG A 291 -1.74 -12.61 -24.91
C ARG A 291 -1.55 -11.69 -23.72
N ASN A 292 -2.65 -11.07 -23.29
CA ASN A 292 -2.74 -10.32 -22.04
C ASN A 292 -3.52 -11.15 -21.02
N ILE A 293 -3.00 -11.20 -19.79
CA ILE A 293 -3.52 -12.06 -18.72
C ILE A 293 -3.54 -11.26 -17.43
N GLU A 294 -4.71 -11.09 -16.84
CA GLU A 294 -4.84 -10.55 -15.49
C GLU A 294 -4.61 -11.64 -14.45
N VAL A 295 -3.72 -11.35 -13.51
CA VAL A 295 -3.24 -12.26 -12.49
C VAL A 295 -3.58 -11.66 -11.13
N ASN A 296 -4.46 -12.32 -10.38
CA ASN A 296 -4.75 -11.93 -9.01
C ASN A 296 -3.61 -12.43 -8.08
N ILE A 297 -2.82 -11.48 -7.58
CA ILE A 297 -1.67 -11.75 -6.70
C ILE A 297 -2.09 -11.87 -5.23
N TRP A 298 -3.22 -11.27 -4.85
CA TRP A 298 -3.71 -11.25 -3.47
C TRP A 298 -5.23 -11.30 -3.43
N ASP A 299 -5.77 -12.03 -2.44
CA ASP A 299 -7.22 -12.16 -2.24
C ASP A 299 -7.83 -10.89 -1.62
#